data_AF-A0A511DE01-F1
#
_entry.id   AF-A0A511DE01-F1
#
_cell.length_a   1.000
_cell.length_b   1.000
_cell.length_c   1.000
_cell.angle_alpha   90.00
_cell.angle_beta   90.00
_cell.angle_gamma   90.00
#
_symmetry.space_group_name_H-M   'P 1'
#
loop_
_entity.id
_entity.type
_entity.pdbx_description
1 polymer ?
#
loop_
_entity_poly.entity_id
_entity_poly.type
_entity_poly.pdbx_seq_one_letter_code
_entity_poly.pdbx_strand_id
1 'polypeptide(L)'
;MRFMVDRYAEAVQIRRTELEAQRAGLAEYRAEVRTVCGLTRASAPTHVTTVVGALSAESMRYVDRACRADRALFPSHARIAADRAVDLVVQRVERDLLPELRRIATSRGLPMEVVATRPRDATPLTLPPLPPAARPWQVLSGSRTVLPWLGVPVLGAPAVTGSVGPAVGCGIVVLGLTVGARWVAADRARLRQWAAGVAAAVRAASTAVLVARLVQVEQQAVAALDVAVAARLATIEGELAALAHTEERNACART
;
A
#
# COMPACT_ATOMS: atom_id res chain seq x y z
N MET A 1 67.34 1.87 -19.82
CA MET A 1 66.59 0.94 -18.93
C MET A 1 65.97 1.59 -17.69
N ARG A 2 66.47 2.72 -17.16
CA ARG A 2 65.87 3.42 -15.98
C ARG A 2 64.42 3.89 -16.16
N PHE A 3 64.04 4.39 -17.34
CA PHE A 3 62.68 4.90 -17.60
C PHE A 3 61.53 3.87 -17.49
N MET A 4 61.81 2.57 -17.58
CA MET A 4 60.76 1.54 -17.54
C MET A 4 60.38 1.13 -16.10
N VAL A 5 61.33 1.25 -15.17
CA VAL A 5 61.14 0.91 -13.74
C VAL A 5 60.26 1.96 -13.04
N ASP A 6 60.38 3.23 -13.44
CA ASP A 6 59.54 4.33 -12.90
C ASP A 6 58.07 4.18 -13.29
N ARG A 7 57.77 3.75 -14.54
CA ARG A 7 56.37 3.55 -14.97
C ARG A 7 55.67 2.42 -14.22
N TYR A 8 56.39 1.37 -13.85
CA TYR A 8 55.81 0.26 -13.08
C TYR A 8 55.51 0.69 -11.64
N ALA A 9 56.45 1.41 -11.00
CA ALA A 9 56.25 1.95 -9.66
C ALA A 9 55.07 2.95 -9.61
N GLU A 10 54.97 3.82 -10.62
CA GLU A 10 53.84 4.75 -10.77
C GLU A 10 52.51 4.01 -10.93
N ALA A 11 52.45 2.98 -11.78
CA ALA A 11 51.24 2.18 -11.98
C ALA A 11 50.79 1.45 -10.70
N VAL A 12 51.74 0.90 -9.91
CA VAL A 12 51.44 0.27 -8.62
C VAL A 12 50.92 1.28 -7.62
N GLN A 13 51.53 2.48 -7.56
CA GLN A 13 51.08 3.54 -6.65
C GLN A 13 49.67 4.03 -7.01
N ILE A 14 49.39 4.25 -8.30
CA ILE A 14 48.05 4.60 -8.79
C ILE A 14 47.06 3.52 -8.36
N ARG A 15 47.36 2.24 -8.64
CA ARG A 15 46.45 1.14 -8.29
C ARG A 15 46.21 1.03 -6.79
N ARG A 16 47.23 1.26 -5.97
CA ARG A 16 47.09 1.28 -4.50
C ARG A 16 46.16 2.40 -4.05
N THR A 17 46.35 3.62 -4.57
CA THR A 17 45.48 4.76 -4.23
C THR A 17 44.03 4.52 -4.67
N GLU A 18 43.80 3.88 -5.82
CA GLU A 18 42.47 3.47 -6.27
C GLU A 18 41.83 2.46 -5.30
N LEU A 19 42.58 1.46 -4.83
CA LEU A 19 42.07 0.44 -3.92
C LEU A 19 41.78 1.01 -2.53
N GLU A 20 42.62 1.91 -2.03
CA GLU A 20 42.38 2.64 -0.78
C GLU A 20 41.15 3.55 -0.89
N ALA A 21 40.96 4.24 -2.01
CA ALA A 21 39.76 5.02 -2.29
C ALA A 21 38.50 4.15 -2.37
N GLN A 22 38.58 2.98 -3.02
CA GLN A 22 37.48 2.01 -3.07
C GLN A 22 37.13 1.50 -1.66
N ARG A 23 38.13 1.18 -0.83
CA ARG A 23 37.93 0.76 0.55
C ARG A 23 37.21 1.83 1.37
N ALA A 24 37.60 3.09 1.24
CA ALA A 24 36.94 4.20 1.91
C ALA A 24 35.47 4.37 1.44
N GLY A 25 35.20 4.21 0.14
CA GLY A 25 33.86 4.31 -0.44
C GLY A 25 32.87 3.22 -0.02
N LEU A 26 33.35 2.11 0.58
CA LEU A 26 32.49 1.05 1.11
C LEU A 26 31.89 1.38 2.49
N ALA A 27 32.30 2.48 3.12
CA ALA A 27 31.72 2.94 4.36
C ALA A 27 30.30 3.52 4.17
N GLU A 28 29.61 3.78 5.29
CA GLU A 28 28.38 4.58 5.38
C GLU A 28 27.10 4.07 4.67
N TYR A 29 27.14 2.95 3.93
CA TYR A 29 25.95 2.39 3.25
C TYR A 29 24.78 2.14 4.20
N ARG A 30 25.04 1.75 5.46
CA ARG A 30 23.98 1.52 6.46
C ARG A 30 23.21 2.80 6.78
N ALA A 31 23.88 3.95 6.80
CA ALA A 31 23.23 5.24 7.02
C ALA A 31 22.39 5.62 5.79
N GLU A 32 22.90 5.42 4.57
CA GLU A 32 22.15 5.67 3.33
C GLU A 32 20.90 4.80 3.23
N VAL A 33 21.02 3.49 3.50
CA VAL A 33 19.86 2.56 3.50
C VAL A 33 18.81 3.01 4.50
N ARG A 34 19.23 3.39 5.72
CA ARG A 34 18.30 3.93 6.73
C ARG A 34 17.62 5.22 6.28
N THR A 35 18.35 6.12 5.63
CA THR A 35 17.81 7.36 5.08
C THR A 35 16.78 7.08 4.00
N VAL A 36 17.09 6.21 3.04
CA VAL A 36 16.17 5.82 1.97
C VAL A 36 14.91 5.13 2.52
N CYS A 37 15.08 4.19 3.46
CA CYS A 37 13.95 3.56 4.15
C CYS A 37 13.14 4.58 4.96
N GLY A 38 13.78 5.55 5.60
CA GLY A 38 13.14 6.63 6.34
C GLY A 38 12.30 7.56 5.46
N LEU A 39 12.84 7.97 4.31
CA LEU A 39 12.11 8.76 3.31
C LEU A 39 10.92 7.98 2.74
N THR A 40 11.12 6.69 2.47
CA THR A 40 10.05 5.81 2.00
C THR A 40 8.95 5.67 3.04
N ARG A 41 9.29 5.50 4.33
CA ARG A 41 8.30 5.51 5.44
C ARG A 41 7.54 6.83 5.53
N ALA A 42 8.21 7.95 5.33
CA ALA A 42 7.57 9.26 5.37
C ALA A 42 6.58 9.48 4.22
N SER A 43 6.85 8.91 3.04
CA SER A 43 5.97 9.00 1.86
C SER A 43 4.84 7.97 1.83
N ALA A 44 5.01 6.80 2.49
CA ALA A 44 4.05 5.70 2.50
C ALA A 44 2.59 6.09 2.89
N PRO A 45 2.33 6.95 3.90
CA PRO A 45 0.98 7.38 4.25
C PRO A 45 0.22 8.06 3.10
N THR A 46 0.92 8.78 2.22
CA THR A 46 0.34 9.43 1.05
C THR A 46 -0.15 8.40 0.03
N HIS A 47 0.62 7.34 -0.20
CA HIS A 47 0.22 6.23 -1.06
C HIS A 47 -1.00 5.48 -0.50
N VAL A 48 -0.98 5.18 0.80
CA VAL A 48 -2.13 4.58 1.50
C VAL A 48 -3.37 5.45 1.33
N THR A 49 -3.25 6.76 1.58
CA THR A 49 -4.38 7.70 1.51
C THR A 49 -4.98 7.76 0.10
N THR A 50 -4.13 7.76 -0.93
CA THR A 50 -4.56 7.77 -2.33
C THR A 50 -5.33 6.52 -2.70
N VAL A 51 -4.80 5.34 -2.35
CA VAL A 51 -5.43 4.05 -2.69
C VAL A 51 -6.72 3.85 -1.89
N VAL A 52 -6.73 4.18 -0.59
CA VAL A 52 -7.93 4.10 0.25
C VAL A 52 -8.99 5.10 -0.21
N GLY A 53 -8.59 6.28 -0.67
CA GLY A 53 -9.49 7.26 -1.28
C GLY A 53 -10.15 6.72 -2.55
N ALA A 54 -9.37 6.07 -3.43
CA ALA A 54 -9.89 5.42 -4.63
C ALA A 54 -10.86 4.27 -4.30
N LEU A 55 -10.51 3.41 -3.35
CA LEU A 55 -11.37 2.32 -2.86
C LEU A 55 -12.69 2.85 -2.29
N SER A 56 -12.63 3.92 -1.50
CA SER A 56 -13.81 4.56 -0.94
C SER A 56 -14.71 5.12 -2.05
N ALA A 57 -14.15 5.83 -3.02
CA ALA A 57 -14.88 6.37 -4.16
C ALA A 57 -15.52 5.27 -5.03
N GLU A 58 -14.79 4.18 -5.30
CA GLU A 58 -15.29 3.00 -6.01
C GLU A 58 -16.45 2.35 -5.25
N SER A 59 -16.29 2.16 -3.95
CA SER A 59 -17.31 1.61 -3.06
C SER A 59 -18.59 2.44 -3.05
N MET A 60 -18.48 3.77 -2.94
CA MET A 60 -19.63 4.67 -2.98
C MET A 60 -20.34 4.60 -4.34
N ARG A 61 -19.59 4.63 -5.44
CA ARG A 61 -20.15 4.50 -6.80
C ARG A 61 -20.88 3.18 -7.00
N TYR A 62 -20.34 2.08 -6.47
CA TYR A 62 -20.98 0.78 -6.50
C TYR A 62 -22.32 0.83 -5.74
N VAL A 63 -22.32 1.30 -4.49
CA VAL A 63 -23.54 1.37 -3.65
C VAL A 63 -24.62 2.28 -4.27
N ASP A 64 -24.21 3.38 -4.92
CA ASP A 64 -25.14 4.32 -5.53
C ASP A 64 -25.81 3.77 -6.80
N ARG A 65 -25.08 3.00 -7.60
CA ARG A 65 -25.55 2.43 -8.88
C ARG A 65 -26.18 1.04 -8.76
N ALA A 66 -25.80 0.27 -7.74
CA ALA A 66 -26.18 -1.13 -7.58
C ALA A 66 -27.69 -1.33 -7.44
N CYS A 67 -28.22 -2.34 -8.14
CA CYS A 67 -29.57 -2.81 -7.92
C CYS A 67 -29.66 -3.61 -6.59
N ARG A 68 -30.83 -4.15 -6.25
CA ARG A 68 -31.00 -4.91 -4.99
C ARG A 68 -30.13 -6.17 -4.95
N ALA A 69 -30.03 -6.90 -6.06
CA ALA A 69 -29.21 -8.11 -6.15
C ALA A 69 -27.71 -7.79 -6.03
N ASP A 70 -27.24 -6.76 -6.73
CA ASP A 70 -25.84 -6.33 -6.70
C ASP A 70 -25.38 -5.86 -5.31
N ARG A 71 -26.29 -5.23 -4.54
CA ARG A 71 -26.02 -4.83 -3.15
C ARG A 71 -25.76 -6.02 -2.22
N ALA A 72 -26.37 -7.17 -2.48
CA ALA A 72 -26.10 -8.38 -1.70
C ALA A 72 -24.69 -8.95 -1.97
N LEU A 73 -24.13 -8.70 -3.17
CA LEU A 73 -22.78 -9.10 -3.57
C LEU A 73 -21.71 -8.09 -3.14
N PHE A 74 -22.09 -6.90 -2.69
CA PHE A 74 -21.14 -5.86 -2.29
C PHE A 74 -20.09 -6.32 -1.26
N PRO A 75 -20.41 -7.13 -0.23
CA PRO A 75 -19.43 -7.53 0.76
C PRO A 75 -18.29 -8.40 0.20
N SER A 76 -18.59 -9.32 -0.73
CA SER A 76 -17.56 -10.13 -1.38
C SER A 76 -16.70 -9.28 -2.31
N HIS A 77 -17.32 -8.37 -3.06
CA HIS A 77 -16.61 -7.43 -3.92
C HIS A 77 -15.68 -6.50 -3.12
N ALA A 78 -16.17 -5.93 -2.03
CA ALA A 78 -15.40 -5.06 -1.15
C ALA A 78 -14.19 -5.79 -0.51
N ARG A 79 -14.32 -7.08 -0.21
CA ARG A 79 -13.19 -7.90 0.27
C ARG A 79 -12.09 -8.03 -0.78
N ILE A 80 -12.44 -8.42 -1.99
CA ILE A 80 -11.48 -8.54 -3.10
C ILE A 80 -10.82 -7.20 -3.41
N ALA A 81 -11.61 -6.12 -3.43
CA ALA A 81 -11.10 -4.77 -3.66
C ALA A 81 -10.17 -4.29 -2.54
N ALA A 82 -10.48 -4.64 -1.28
CA ALA A 82 -9.65 -4.32 -0.13
C ALA A 82 -8.32 -5.07 -0.15
N ASP A 83 -8.32 -6.37 -0.45
CA ASP A 83 -7.09 -7.16 -0.60
C ASP A 83 -6.20 -6.58 -1.72
N ARG A 84 -6.81 -6.31 -2.88
CA ARG A 84 -6.11 -5.65 -4.00
C ARG A 84 -5.55 -4.28 -3.61
N ALA A 85 -6.28 -3.49 -2.83
CA ALA A 85 -5.83 -2.17 -2.39
C ALA A 85 -4.57 -2.27 -1.52
N VAL A 86 -4.51 -3.23 -0.59
CA VAL A 86 -3.30 -3.46 0.22
C VAL A 86 -2.13 -3.86 -0.68
N ASP A 87 -2.33 -4.76 -1.62
CA ASP A 87 -1.28 -5.22 -2.53
C ASP A 87 -0.76 -4.09 -3.43
N LEU A 88 -1.64 -3.24 -3.96
CA LEU A 88 -1.26 -2.08 -4.76
C LEU A 88 -0.38 -1.10 -3.97
N VAL A 89 -0.70 -0.86 -2.69
CA VAL A 89 0.09 0.01 -1.83
C VAL A 89 1.49 -0.58 -1.61
N VAL A 90 1.58 -1.86 -1.28
CA VAL A 90 2.87 -2.54 -1.05
C VAL A 90 3.71 -2.54 -2.32
N GLN A 91 3.13 -2.95 -3.45
CA GLN A 91 3.82 -2.97 -4.75
C GLN A 91 4.30 -1.58 -5.16
N ARG A 92 3.52 -0.53 -4.86
CA ARG A 92 3.92 0.83 -5.18
C ARG A 92 5.13 1.26 -4.36
N VAL A 93 5.10 1.04 -3.04
CA VAL A 93 6.21 1.36 -2.15
C VAL A 93 7.46 0.58 -2.51
N GLU A 94 7.34 -0.71 -2.83
CA GLU A 94 8.47 -1.53 -3.27
C GLU A 94 9.06 -1.04 -4.60
N ARG A 95 8.22 -0.61 -5.55
CA ARG A 95 8.67 -0.06 -6.83
C ARG A 95 9.48 1.23 -6.66
N ASP A 96 9.15 2.04 -5.66
CA ASP A 96 9.85 3.30 -5.38
C ASP A 96 11.15 3.03 -4.58
N LEU A 97 11.16 2.01 -3.70
CA LEU A 97 12.31 1.66 -2.84
C LEU A 97 13.42 0.88 -3.56
N LEU A 98 13.06 -0.13 -4.36
CA LEU A 98 14.03 -1.06 -4.97
C LEU A 98 15.08 -0.37 -5.86
N PRO A 99 14.74 0.63 -6.70
CA PRO A 99 15.72 1.33 -7.52
C PRO A 99 16.76 2.10 -6.69
N GLU A 100 16.35 2.71 -5.58
CA GLU A 100 17.27 3.46 -4.72
C GLU A 100 18.22 2.51 -3.97
N LEU A 101 17.72 1.38 -3.46
CA LEU A 101 18.58 0.37 -2.84
C LEU A 101 19.58 -0.23 -3.85
N ARG A 102 19.14 -0.45 -5.10
CA ARG A 102 20.03 -0.86 -6.19
C ARG A 102 21.07 0.20 -6.51
N ARG A 103 20.68 1.48 -6.51
CA ARG A 103 21.60 2.60 -6.72
C ARG A 103 22.72 2.59 -5.68
N ILE A 104 22.40 2.40 -4.40
CA ILE A 104 23.37 2.27 -3.29
C ILE A 104 24.36 1.13 -3.53
N ALA A 105 23.87 -0.01 -4.02
CA ALA A 105 24.73 -1.15 -4.37
C ALA A 105 25.64 -0.84 -5.57
N THR A 106 25.08 -0.27 -6.64
CA THR A 106 25.84 0.06 -7.87
C THR A 106 26.91 1.13 -7.66
N SER A 107 26.64 2.15 -6.84
CA SER A 107 27.63 3.20 -6.56
C SER A 107 28.87 2.65 -5.84
N ARG A 108 28.76 1.47 -5.24
CA ARG A 108 29.82 0.76 -4.53
C ARG A 108 30.38 -0.44 -5.30
N GLY A 109 29.94 -0.65 -6.54
CA GLY A 109 30.36 -1.79 -7.37
C GLY A 109 29.94 -3.16 -6.81
N LEU A 110 28.86 -3.22 -6.03
CA LEU A 110 28.34 -4.46 -5.45
C LEU A 110 27.35 -5.15 -6.40
N PRO A 111 27.21 -6.49 -6.34
CA PRO A 111 26.30 -7.22 -7.21
C PRO A 111 24.82 -6.85 -6.95
N MET A 112 24.05 -6.72 -8.02
CA MET A 112 22.65 -6.27 -7.98
C MET A 112 21.66 -7.26 -7.35
N GLU A 113 22.02 -8.55 -7.34
CA GLU A 113 21.20 -9.63 -6.79
C GLU A 113 21.03 -9.54 -5.27
N VAL A 114 21.89 -8.76 -4.61
CA VAL A 114 21.91 -8.49 -3.17
C VAL A 114 20.61 -7.82 -2.69
N VAL A 115 19.87 -7.14 -3.58
CA VAL A 115 18.70 -6.31 -3.23
C VAL A 115 17.37 -6.99 -3.63
N ALA A 116 17.34 -8.31 -3.85
CA ALA A 116 16.10 -9.02 -4.14
C ALA A 116 15.23 -9.15 -2.87
N THR A 117 14.03 -8.58 -2.88
CA THR A 117 13.08 -8.71 -1.76
C THR A 117 12.30 -10.01 -1.87
N ARG A 118 12.29 -10.81 -0.78
CA ARG A 118 11.53 -12.07 -0.73
C ARG A 118 10.02 -11.78 -0.86
N PRO A 119 9.24 -12.62 -1.57
CA PRO A 119 7.78 -12.46 -1.62
C PRO A 119 7.16 -12.43 -0.22
N ARG A 120 6.07 -11.66 -0.12
CA ARG A 120 5.32 -11.44 1.12
C ARG A 120 4.50 -12.67 1.51
N ASP A 121 4.48 -12.99 2.79
CA ASP A 121 3.44 -13.87 3.36
C ASP A 121 2.13 -13.08 3.47
N ALA A 122 1.09 -13.57 2.79
CA ALA A 122 -0.21 -12.91 2.73
C ALA A 122 -0.87 -12.93 4.12
N THR A 123 -0.78 -11.82 4.85
CA THR A 123 -1.55 -11.64 6.10
C THR A 123 -3.01 -11.41 5.73
N PRO A 124 -3.95 -12.26 6.19
CA PRO A 124 -5.35 -12.10 5.84
C PRO A 124 -5.91 -10.79 6.41
N LEU A 125 -6.57 -10.00 5.56
CA LEU A 125 -7.24 -8.78 5.96
C LEU A 125 -8.52 -9.10 6.75
N THR A 126 -8.65 -8.53 7.94
CA THR A 126 -9.89 -8.61 8.73
C THR A 126 -10.76 -7.40 8.46
N LEU A 127 -11.91 -7.62 7.82
CA LEU A 127 -12.91 -6.58 7.60
C LEU A 127 -13.90 -6.47 8.76
N PRO A 128 -14.48 -5.28 9.01
CA PRO A 128 -15.51 -5.12 10.02
C PRO A 128 -16.76 -5.93 9.65
N PRO A 129 -17.50 -6.47 10.65
CA PRO A 129 -18.72 -7.22 10.40
C PRO A 129 -19.76 -6.34 9.69
N LEU A 130 -20.48 -6.95 8.75
CA LEU A 130 -21.57 -6.27 8.06
C LEU A 130 -22.72 -6.02 9.07
N PRO A 131 -23.17 -4.77 9.29
CA PRO A 131 -24.32 -4.50 10.16
C PRO A 131 -25.56 -5.25 9.67
N PRO A 132 -26.55 -5.61 10.51
CA PRO A 132 -27.75 -6.32 10.06
C PRO A 132 -28.59 -5.46 9.09
N ALA A 133 -29.30 -6.10 8.15
CA ALA A 133 -30.17 -5.39 7.21
C ALA A 133 -31.32 -4.68 7.94
N ALA A 134 -31.64 -3.45 7.52
CA ALA A 134 -32.78 -2.71 8.06
C ALA A 134 -34.07 -3.51 7.80
N ARG A 135 -34.84 -3.82 8.85
CA ARG A 135 -36.13 -4.50 8.67
C ARG A 135 -37.19 -3.48 8.27
N PRO A 136 -38.14 -3.80 7.38
CA PRO A 136 -39.12 -2.85 6.87
C PRO A 136 -39.95 -2.17 7.98
N TRP A 137 -40.23 -2.88 9.07
CA TRP A 137 -40.98 -2.35 10.22
C TRP A 137 -40.16 -1.39 11.11
N GLN A 138 -38.82 -1.40 11.05
CA GLN A 138 -37.97 -0.47 11.81
C GLN A 138 -37.91 0.92 11.15
N VAL A 139 -38.18 1.03 9.85
CA VAL A 139 -38.25 2.30 9.13
C VAL A 139 -39.56 3.04 9.43
N LEU A 140 -40.62 2.31 9.78
CA LEU A 140 -41.91 2.86 10.21
C LEU A 140 -41.87 3.42 11.64
N SER A 141 -41.09 2.84 12.56
CA SER A 141 -41.02 3.29 13.96
C SER A 141 -40.10 4.51 14.18
N GLY A 142 -39.20 4.81 13.24
CA GLY A 142 -38.30 5.96 13.31
C GLY A 142 -38.97 7.31 12.97
N SER A 143 -40.17 7.32 12.39
CA SER A 143 -40.90 8.56 12.10
C SER A 143 -41.84 8.92 13.26
N ARG A 144 -41.28 9.43 14.36
CA ARG A 144 -42.08 10.18 15.36
C ARG A 144 -42.63 11.51 14.81
N THR A 145 -42.35 11.85 13.55
CA THR A 145 -42.68 13.13 12.90
C THR A 145 -43.52 13.01 11.63
N VAL A 146 -44.17 11.87 11.36
CA VAL A 146 -45.15 11.79 10.26
C VAL A 146 -46.47 11.22 10.77
N LEU A 147 -47.10 11.97 11.68
CA LEU A 147 -48.53 11.87 11.90
C LEU A 147 -49.25 13.24 11.89
N PRO A 148 -49.00 14.18 10.95
CA PRO A 148 -49.95 15.27 10.73
C PRO A 148 -51.02 14.92 9.67
N TRP A 149 -50.82 13.89 8.83
CA TRP A 149 -51.70 13.59 7.70
C TRP A 149 -52.89 12.67 7.99
N LEU A 150 -53.00 12.15 9.22
CA LEU A 150 -54.21 11.47 9.70
C LEU A 150 -55.28 12.44 10.24
N GLY A 151 -55.08 13.75 10.04
CA GLY A 151 -55.94 14.81 10.57
C GLY A 151 -56.50 15.77 9.52
N VAL A 152 -56.62 15.40 8.24
CA VAL A 152 -57.45 16.17 7.30
C VAL A 152 -58.88 15.65 7.40
N PRO A 153 -59.83 16.39 8.00
CA PRO A 153 -61.23 16.01 7.93
C PRO A 153 -61.64 16.17 6.47
N VAL A 154 -62.04 15.07 5.85
CA VAL A 154 -62.81 15.08 4.61
C VAL A 154 -64.21 15.61 4.98
N LEU A 155 -64.32 16.91 5.24
CA LEU A 155 -65.57 17.63 5.28
C LEU A 155 -65.76 18.26 3.91
N GLY A 156 -66.54 17.58 3.05
CA GLY A 156 -67.00 18.10 1.77
C GLY A 156 -66.54 17.31 0.55
N ALA A 157 -66.99 16.05 0.43
CA ALA A 157 -67.08 15.40 -0.87
C ALA A 157 -68.56 15.21 -1.22
N PRO A 158 -69.06 15.73 -2.37
CA PRO A 158 -70.40 15.41 -2.83
C PRO A 158 -70.47 13.90 -3.11
N ALA A 159 -71.58 13.28 -2.71
CA ALA A 159 -71.86 11.87 -2.94
C ALA A 159 -71.96 11.58 -4.44
N VAL A 160 -70.83 11.35 -5.10
CA VAL A 160 -70.76 10.72 -6.41
C VAL A 160 -70.53 9.24 -6.18
N THR A 161 -71.63 8.50 -6.25
CA THR A 161 -71.67 7.04 -6.34
C THR A 161 -70.98 6.59 -7.64
N GLY A 162 -69.71 6.19 -7.55
CA GLY A 162 -69.03 5.59 -8.69
C GLY A 162 -67.52 5.47 -8.50
N SER A 163 -67.06 4.25 -8.19
CA SER A 163 -65.65 3.84 -8.14
C SER A 163 -64.77 4.48 -7.05
N VAL A 164 -64.90 3.97 -5.82
CA VAL A 164 -63.93 4.22 -4.73
C VAL A 164 -62.65 3.37 -4.89
N GLY A 165 -62.69 2.38 -5.80
CA GLY A 165 -61.58 1.44 -6.05
C GLY A 165 -60.26 2.04 -6.57
N PRO A 166 -60.24 2.99 -7.54
CA PRO A 166 -58.99 3.47 -8.12
C PRO A 166 -58.21 4.40 -7.19
N ALA A 167 -58.90 5.27 -6.44
CA ALA A 167 -58.25 6.23 -5.55
C ALA A 167 -57.55 5.56 -4.35
N VAL A 168 -58.20 4.55 -3.75
CA VAL A 168 -57.60 3.75 -2.66
C VAL A 168 -56.45 2.90 -3.19
N GLY A 169 -56.58 2.34 -4.40
CA GLY A 169 -55.49 1.62 -5.08
C GLY A 169 -54.27 2.50 -5.33
N CYS A 170 -54.45 3.72 -5.86
CA CYS A 170 -53.37 4.68 -6.05
C CYS A 170 -52.69 5.05 -4.72
N GLY A 171 -53.46 5.27 -3.65
CA GLY A 171 -52.92 5.56 -2.32
C GLY A 171 -52.01 4.45 -1.79
N ILE A 172 -52.44 3.18 -1.89
CA ILE A 172 -51.65 2.01 -1.46
C ILE A 172 -50.38 1.87 -2.29
N VAL A 173 -50.45 2.08 -3.61
CA VAL A 173 -49.28 2.01 -4.50
C VAL A 173 -48.26 3.10 -4.14
N VAL A 174 -48.70 4.34 -3.94
CA VAL A 174 -47.81 5.45 -3.54
C VAL A 174 -47.20 5.19 -2.16
N LEU A 175 -47.95 4.63 -1.22
CA LEU A 175 -47.45 4.28 0.11
C LEU A 175 -46.42 3.13 0.03
N GLY A 176 -46.68 2.12 -0.79
CA GLY A 176 -45.72 1.04 -1.09
C GLY A 176 -44.43 1.57 -1.72
N LEU A 177 -44.54 2.50 -2.68
CA LEU A 177 -43.38 3.14 -3.33
C LEU A 177 -42.57 3.99 -2.35
N THR A 178 -43.21 4.77 -1.47
CA THR A 178 -42.50 5.61 -0.49
C THR A 178 -41.82 4.79 0.60
N VAL A 179 -42.46 3.74 1.10
CA VAL A 179 -41.85 2.78 2.05
C VAL A 179 -40.69 2.05 1.39
N GLY A 180 -40.85 1.59 0.14
CA GLY A 180 -39.78 0.99 -0.65
C GLY A 180 -38.60 1.93 -0.86
N ALA A 181 -38.86 3.19 -1.22
CA ALA A 181 -37.83 4.21 -1.41
C ALA A 181 -37.06 4.50 -0.10
N ARG A 182 -37.76 4.63 1.03
CA ARG A 182 -37.13 4.82 2.35
C ARG A 182 -36.29 3.63 2.77
N TRP A 183 -36.77 2.41 2.51
CA TRP A 183 -36.03 1.19 2.80
C TRP A 183 -34.75 1.09 1.96
N VAL A 184 -34.82 1.41 0.67
CA VAL A 184 -33.64 1.46 -0.21
C VAL A 184 -32.65 2.53 0.25
N ALA A 185 -33.13 3.70 0.67
CA ALA A 185 -32.28 4.76 1.21
C ALA A 185 -31.58 4.34 2.52
N ALA A 186 -32.30 3.67 3.44
CA ALA A 186 -31.74 3.17 4.69
C ALA A 186 -30.67 2.08 4.45
N ASP A 187 -30.92 1.15 3.53
CA ASP A 187 -29.96 0.12 3.18
C ASP A 187 -28.71 0.71 2.50
N ARG A 188 -28.85 1.72 1.63
CA ARG A 188 -27.71 2.46 1.07
C ARG A 188 -26.92 3.17 2.16
N ALA A 189 -27.57 3.88 3.09
CA ALA A 189 -26.88 4.56 4.18
C ALA A 189 -26.07 3.58 5.04
N ARG A 190 -26.65 2.42 5.36
CA ARG A 190 -25.98 1.31 6.05
C ARG A 190 -24.74 0.83 5.30
N LEU A 191 -24.86 0.57 3.99
CA LEU A 191 -23.73 0.10 3.17
C LEU A 191 -22.64 1.17 3.04
N ARG A 192 -23.00 2.45 2.95
CA ARG A 192 -22.03 3.56 2.95
C ARG A 192 -21.26 3.64 4.26
N GLN A 193 -21.95 3.50 5.39
CA GLN A 193 -21.29 3.47 6.71
C GLN A 193 -20.37 2.26 6.86
N TRP A 194 -20.80 1.09 6.40
CA TRP A 194 -19.95 -0.11 6.40
C TRP A 194 -18.73 0.06 5.48
N ALA A 195 -18.90 0.61 4.29
CA ALA A 195 -17.80 0.89 3.35
C ALA A 195 -16.78 1.89 3.93
N ALA A 196 -17.22 2.90 4.69
CA ALA A 196 -16.32 3.77 5.43
C ALA A 196 -15.50 3.00 6.49
N GLY A 197 -16.15 2.05 7.18
CA GLY A 197 -15.47 1.12 8.11
C GLY A 197 -14.45 0.22 7.40
N VAL A 198 -14.79 -0.31 6.23
CA VAL A 198 -13.87 -1.09 5.38
C VAL A 198 -12.66 -0.24 5.01
N ALA A 199 -12.85 0.99 4.52
CA ALA A 199 -11.77 1.90 4.16
C ALA A 199 -10.84 2.20 5.36
N ALA A 200 -11.40 2.37 6.56
CA ALA A 200 -10.62 2.54 7.79
C ALA A 200 -9.80 1.28 8.14
N ALA A 201 -10.40 0.10 8.01
CA ALA A 201 -9.71 -1.18 8.22
C ALA A 201 -8.58 -1.39 7.21
N VAL A 202 -8.81 -1.09 5.92
CA VAL A 202 -7.77 -1.15 4.87
C VAL A 202 -6.63 -0.18 5.18
N ARG A 203 -6.93 1.05 5.63
CA ARG A 203 -5.91 2.03 6.03
C ARG A 203 -5.05 1.51 7.18
N ALA A 204 -5.66 0.93 8.21
CA ALA A 204 -4.95 0.38 9.36
C ALA A 204 -4.08 -0.83 8.95
N ALA A 205 -4.66 -1.76 8.18
CA ALA A 205 -3.96 -2.96 7.72
C ALA A 205 -2.80 -2.63 6.77
N SER A 206 -3.02 -1.75 5.79
CA SER A 206 -1.95 -1.31 4.88
C SER A 206 -0.82 -0.61 5.62
N THR A 207 -1.12 0.25 6.59
CA THR A 207 -0.10 0.89 7.43
C THR A 207 0.71 -0.15 8.22
N ALA A 208 0.05 -1.09 8.88
CA ALA A 208 0.72 -2.13 9.65
C ALA A 208 1.61 -3.03 8.77
N VAL A 209 1.08 -3.45 7.63
CA VAL A 209 1.81 -4.27 6.64
C VAL A 209 3.02 -3.52 6.11
N LEU A 210 2.88 -2.24 5.75
CA LEU A 210 3.98 -1.43 5.24
C LEU A 210 5.08 -1.24 6.27
N VAL A 211 4.73 -0.98 7.54
CA VAL A 211 5.73 -0.85 8.61
C VAL A 211 6.51 -2.15 8.76
N ALA A 212 5.83 -3.29 8.90
CA ALA A 212 6.48 -4.59 9.01
C ALA A 212 7.36 -4.89 7.79
N ARG A 213 6.85 -4.60 6.58
CA ARG A 213 7.57 -4.84 5.35
C ARG A 213 8.81 -3.97 5.19
N LEU A 214 8.72 -2.67 5.50
CA LEU A 214 9.87 -1.76 5.40
C LEU A 214 10.96 -2.11 6.40
N VAL A 215 10.61 -2.58 7.61
CA VAL A 215 11.59 -3.10 8.57
C VAL A 215 12.26 -4.36 8.03
N GLN A 216 11.48 -5.31 7.50
CA GLN A 216 12.00 -6.54 6.91
C GLN A 216 12.94 -6.26 5.74
N VAL A 217 12.55 -5.36 4.83
CA VAL A 217 13.37 -4.99 3.67
C VAL A 217 14.65 -4.28 4.10
N GLU A 218 14.59 -3.38 5.09
CA GLU A 218 15.80 -2.74 5.63
C GLU A 218 16.77 -3.80 6.18
N GLN A 219 16.29 -4.72 7.01
CA GLN A 219 17.11 -5.79 7.60
C GLN A 219 17.72 -6.70 6.53
N GLN A 220 16.92 -7.10 5.54
CA GLN A 220 17.38 -7.94 4.43
C GLN A 220 18.42 -7.22 3.56
N ALA A 221 18.17 -5.96 3.21
CA ALA A 221 19.08 -5.17 2.39
C ALA A 221 20.41 -4.92 3.13
N VAL A 222 20.36 -4.58 4.42
CA VAL A 222 21.58 -4.39 5.23
C VAL A 222 22.34 -5.71 5.35
N ALA A 223 21.69 -6.82 5.67
CA ALA A 223 22.37 -8.12 5.80
C ALA A 223 23.02 -8.57 4.48
N ALA A 224 22.33 -8.37 3.36
CA ALA A 224 22.86 -8.73 2.06
C ALA A 224 24.04 -7.81 1.66
N LEU A 225 23.93 -6.50 1.90
CA LEU A 225 25.02 -5.56 1.67
C LEU A 225 26.22 -5.79 2.59
N ASP A 226 26.00 -6.15 3.86
CA ASP A 226 27.06 -6.51 4.81
C ASP A 226 27.92 -7.65 4.26
N VAL A 227 27.29 -8.71 3.74
CA VAL A 227 27.97 -9.86 3.12
C VAL A 227 28.74 -9.45 1.86
N ALA A 228 28.11 -8.66 0.99
CA ALA A 228 28.73 -8.20 -0.25
C ALA A 228 29.94 -7.27 0.01
N VAL A 229 29.82 -6.36 0.99
CA VAL A 229 30.89 -5.46 1.42
C VAL A 229 32.04 -6.26 2.03
N ALA A 230 31.77 -7.24 2.90
CA ALA A 230 32.81 -8.09 3.47
C ALA A 230 33.58 -8.86 2.39
N ALA A 231 32.89 -9.43 1.40
CA ALA A 231 33.52 -10.12 0.27
C ALA A 231 34.38 -9.15 -0.58
N ARG A 232 33.88 -7.94 -0.82
CA ARG A 232 34.61 -6.91 -1.57
C ARG A 232 35.86 -6.45 -0.82
N LEU A 233 35.76 -6.24 0.50
CA LEU A 233 36.89 -5.87 1.35
C LEU A 233 37.97 -6.95 1.35
N ALA A 234 37.60 -8.22 1.50
CA ALA A 234 38.55 -9.34 1.43
C ALA A 234 39.28 -9.40 0.07
N THR A 235 38.58 -9.08 -1.02
CA THR A 235 39.18 -9.01 -2.37
C THR A 235 40.20 -7.86 -2.45
N ILE A 236 39.83 -6.67 -1.95
CA ILE A 236 40.72 -5.49 -1.94
C ILE A 236 41.95 -5.74 -1.06
N GLU A 237 41.78 -6.32 0.12
CA GLU A 237 42.88 -6.63 1.03
C GLU A 237 43.83 -7.68 0.42
N GLY A 238 43.30 -8.68 -0.29
CA GLY A 238 44.09 -9.63 -1.07
C GLY A 238 44.90 -8.97 -2.20
N GLU A 239 44.29 -8.05 -2.96
CA GLU A 239 44.99 -7.29 -4.00
C GLU A 239 46.11 -6.40 -3.41
N LEU A 240 45.84 -5.71 -2.29
CA LEU A 240 46.84 -4.88 -1.62
C LEU A 240 48.02 -5.71 -1.09
N ALA A 241 47.76 -6.88 -0.50
CA ALA A 241 48.82 -7.79 -0.04
C ALA A 241 49.68 -8.31 -1.21
N ALA A 242 49.05 -8.65 -2.34
CA ALA A 242 49.76 -9.09 -3.53
C ALA A 242 50.68 -7.99 -4.10
N LEU A 243 50.23 -6.73 -4.09
CA LEU A 243 51.05 -5.59 -4.51
C LEU A 243 52.27 -5.42 -3.59
N ALA A 244 52.09 -5.48 -2.27
CA ALA A 244 53.17 -5.37 -1.29
C ALA A 244 54.24 -6.45 -1.48
N HIS A 245 53.85 -7.72 -1.65
CA HIS A 245 54.79 -8.82 -1.92
C HIS A 245 55.55 -8.65 -3.24
N THR A 246 54.92 -8.05 -4.24
CA THR A 246 55.56 -7.81 -5.54
C THR A 246 56.63 -6.71 -5.44
N GLU A 247 56.38 -5.67 -4.62
CA GLU A 247 57.37 -4.64 -4.31
C GLU A 247 58.59 -5.20 -3.57
N GLU A 248 58.38 -6.03 -2.54
CA GLU A 248 59.45 -6.69 -1.77
C GLU A 248 60.33 -7.58 -2.67
N ARG A 249 59.71 -8.39 -3.52
CA ARG A 249 60.43 -9.26 -4.46
C ARG A 249 61.27 -8.47 -5.46
N ASN A 250 60.73 -7.36 -5.97
CA ASN A 250 61.43 -6.47 -6.90
C ASN A 250 62.51 -5.62 -6.22
N ALA A 251 62.42 -5.37 -4.91
CA ALA A 251 63.47 -4.73 -4.13
C ALA A 251 64.66 -5.70 -3.93
N CYS A 252 64.38 -6.96 -3.60
CA CYS A 252 65.39 -8.01 -3.42
C CYS A 252 66.13 -8.37 -4.73
N ALA A 253 65.46 -8.29 -5.89
CA ALA A 253 66.11 -8.50 -7.20
C ALA A 253 67.02 -7.35 -7.66
N ARG A 254 66.98 -6.19 -6.99
CA ARG A 254 67.78 -5.00 -7.32
C ARG A 254 69.05 -4.84 -6.47
N THR A 255 69.17 -5.59 -5.37
CA THR A 255 70.36 -5.67 -4.52
C THR A 255 71.32 -6.75 -5.02
#